data_AF-A0A7J8IPJ3-F1
#
_entry.id   AF-A0A7J8IPJ3-F1
#
_cell.length_a   1.000
_cell.length_b   1.000
_cell.length_c   1.000
_cell.angle_alpha   90.00
_cell.angle_beta   90.00
_cell.angle_gamma   90.00
#
_symmetry.space_group_name_H-M   'P 1'
#
loop_
_entity.id
_entity.type
_entity.pdbx_description
1 polymer ?
#
loop_
_entity_poly.entity_id
_entity_poly.type
_entity_poly.pdbx_seq_one_letter_code
_entity_poly.pdbx_strand_id
1 'polypeptide(L)'
;MATVPVYCVCRLPYDVTRFMIECDACKDWFHGSCVGVEEEEAPDIDIYHCPNCEKTHGKSTLKKKRTWHKHGPGQTPDVKPVQNGSQLFIKELRSRTFPSAEDVVARVPGSQLTLGYMEEHGFTEPILVPKKDGLGLAVPAPTFYVSDVENYVGKCPPLRAAMSTQGLLAWTPVMCERV
;
A
#
# COMPACT_ATOMS: atom_id res chain seq x y z
N MET A 1 -34.11 1.06 -2.90
CA MET A 1 -33.18 1.54 -1.86
C MET A 1 -31.93 0.67 -1.92
N ALA A 2 -30.78 1.23 -2.28
CA ALA A 2 -29.51 0.49 -2.23
C ALA A 2 -29.10 0.39 -0.76
N THR A 3 -29.08 -0.81 -0.19
CA THR A 3 -28.63 -1.05 1.17
C THR A 3 -27.10 -1.08 1.19
N VAL A 4 -26.48 -0.34 2.11
CA VAL A 4 -25.02 -0.38 2.30
C VAL A 4 -24.61 -1.80 2.69
N PRO A 5 -23.64 -2.42 1.99
CA PRO A 5 -23.16 -3.75 2.33
C PRO A 5 -22.61 -3.79 3.76
N VAL A 6 -22.94 -4.85 4.49
CA VAL A 6 -22.44 -5.11 5.84
C VAL A 6 -21.60 -6.38 5.85
N TYR A 7 -20.55 -6.35 6.66
CA TYR A 7 -19.56 -7.42 6.75
C TYR A 7 -19.41 -7.90 8.19
N CYS A 8 -18.60 -8.95 8.36
CA CYS A 8 -18.18 -9.49 9.63
C CYS A 8 -19.35 -10.06 10.47
N VAL A 9 -19.00 -10.68 11.58
CA VAL A 9 -19.98 -11.14 12.59
C VAL A 9 -20.73 -9.97 13.25
N CYS A 10 -20.15 -8.77 13.25
CA CYS A 10 -20.76 -7.58 13.85
C CYS A 10 -21.76 -6.86 12.92
N ARG A 11 -21.88 -7.27 11.65
CA ARG A 11 -22.81 -6.70 10.66
C ARG A 11 -22.71 -5.17 10.52
N LEU A 12 -21.49 -4.67 10.48
CA LEU A 12 -21.21 -3.25 10.27
C LEU A 12 -20.74 -3.00 8.82
N PRO A 13 -20.97 -1.78 8.27
CA PRO A 13 -20.35 -1.36 7.03
C PRO A 13 -18.82 -1.39 7.10
N TYR A 14 -18.19 -1.37 5.94
CA TYR A 14 -16.74 -1.27 5.83
C TYR A 14 -16.21 0.03 6.46
N ASP A 15 -15.13 -0.09 7.24
CA ASP A 15 -14.42 1.01 7.88
C ASP A 15 -12.93 0.91 7.54
N VAL A 16 -12.41 1.91 6.82
CA VAL A 16 -11.02 1.97 6.35
C VAL A 16 -9.99 2.03 7.48
N THR A 17 -10.42 2.37 8.70
CA THR A 17 -9.53 2.51 9.87
C THR A 17 -9.34 1.20 10.62
N ARG A 18 -10.11 0.15 10.28
CA ARG A 18 -10.10 -1.13 10.98
C ARG A 18 -9.50 -2.19 10.08
N PHE A 19 -8.47 -2.88 10.58
CA PHE A 19 -7.91 -4.05 9.92
C PHE A 19 -8.99 -5.14 9.70
N MET A 20 -9.06 -5.67 8.48
CA MET A 20 -9.96 -6.76 8.11
C MET A 20 -9.22 -7.85 7.33
N ILE A 21 -9.67 -9.09 7.50
CA ILE A 21 -9.17 -10.28 6.81
C ILE A 21 -10.34 -11.00 6.10
N GLU A 22 -10.11 -11.49 4.89
CA GLU A 22 -11.10 -12.22 4.10
C GLU A 22 -11.05 -13.72 4.41
N CYS A 23 -12.22 -14.35 4.60
CA CYS A 23 -12.31 -15.79 4.75
C CYS A 23 -12.32 -16.52 3.40
N ASP A 24 -11.43 -17.51 3.25
CA ASP A 24 -11.30 -18.28 2.00
C ASP A 24 -12.51 -19.14 1.66
N ALA A 25 -13.29 -19.54 2.66
CA ALA A 25 -14.45 -20.42 2.48
C ALA A 25 -15.74 -19.65 2.12
N CYS A 26 -16.09 -18.63 2.89
CA CYS A 26 -17.34 -17.88 2.68
C CYS A 26 -17.18 -16.58 1.89
N LYS A 27 -15.93 -16.14 1.63
CA LYS A 27 -15.60 -14.89 0.93
C LYS A 27 -16.16 -13.62 1.58
N ASP A 28 -16.49 -13.70 2.88
CA ASP A 28 -16.88 -12.54 3.71
C ASP A 28 -15.64 -11.98 4.43
N TRP A 29 -15.73 -10.70 4.82
CA TRP A 29 -14.65 -9.94 5.45
C TRP A 29 -14.88 -9.79 6.95
N PHE A 30 -13.84 -9.96 7.75
CA PHE A 30 -13.92 -9.94 9.20
C PHE A 30 -12.93 -8.96 9.80
N HIS A 31 -13.37 -8.10 10.72
CA HIS A 31 -12.45 -7.28 11.51
C HIS A 31 -11.55 -8.19 12.34
N GLY A 32 -10.23 -7.97 12.29
CA GLY A 32 -9.27 -8.76 13.08
C GLY A 32 -9.64 -8.81 14.56
N SER A 33 -10.01 -7.67 15.14
CA SER A 33 -10.48 -7.56 16.53
C SER A 33 -11.77 -8.32 16.84
N CYS A 34 -12.63 -8.59 15.86
CA CYS A 34 -13.85 -9.37 16.06
C CYS A 34 -13.61 -10.89 16.02
N VAL A 35 -12.48 -11.32 15.45
CA VAL A 35 -12.15 -12.74 15.23
C VAL A 35 -10.82 -13.17 15.84
N GLY A 36 -10.18 -12.29 16.62
CA GLY A 36 -8.93 -12.57 17.34
C GLY A 36 -7.72 -12.73 16.42
N VAL A 37 -7.64 -11.95 15.34
CA VAL A 37 -6.47 -11.91 14.46
C VAL A 37 -5.85 -10.52 14.54
N GLU A 38 -4.60 -10.45 14.95
CA GLU A 38 -3.83 -9.22 15.00
C GLU A 38 -3.30 -8.85 13.60
N GLU A 39 -3.09 -7.55 13.33
CA GLU A 39 -2.63 -7.09 12.02
C GLU A 39 -1.22 -7.60 11.71
N GLU A 40 -0.39 -7.78 12.73
CA GLU A 40 0.96 -8.31 12.65
C GLU A 40 1.01 -9.82 12.33
N GLU A 41 -0.03 -10.58 12.67
CA GLU A 41 -0.12 -12.03 12.42
C GLU A 41 -0.65 -12.33 11.02
N ALA A 42 -1.46 -11.42 10.46
CA ALA A 42 -2.12 -11.61 9.18
C ALA A 42 -1.16 -11.98 8.01
N PRO A 43 0.06 -11.40 7.90
CA PRO A 43 1.01 -11.79 6.86
C PRO A 43 1.46 -13.25 6.93
N ASP A 44 1.40 -13.90 8.09
CA ASP A 44 1.80 -15.30 8.29
C ASP A 44 0.65 -16.29 8.04
N ILE A 45 -0.60 -15.81 7.95
CA ILE A 45 -1.76 -16.65 7.60
C ILE A 45 -1.74 -16.90 6.08
N ASP A 46 -1.86 -18.18 5.69
CA ASP A 46 -1.91 -18.63 4.30
C ASP A 46 -3.36 -18.75 3.81
N ILE A 47 -4.20 -19.44 4.60
CA ILE A 47 -5.64 -19.61 4.34
C ILE A 47 -6.36 -19.22 5.62
N TYR A 48 -7.26 -18.25 5.54
CA TYR A 48 -8.05 -17.81 6.70
C TYR A 48 -9.45 -18.42 6.67
N HIS A 49 -9.82 -19.13 7.73
CA HIS A 49 -11.19 -19.56 7.98
C HIS A 49 -11.77 -18.83 9.19
N CYS A 50 -12.92 -18.19 8.99
CA CYS A 50 -13.63 -17.52 10.08
C CYS A 50 -14.17 -18.55 11.10
N PRO A 51 -14.56 -18.13 12.32
CA PRO A 51 -15.02 -19.06 13.37
C PRO A 51 -16.20 -19.97 12.98
N ASN A 52 -17.00 -19.55 11.99
CA ASN A 52 -18.08 -20.38 11.45
C ASN A 52 -17.57 -21.41 10.44
N CYS A 53 -16.69 -21.01 9.53
CA CYS A 53 -16.10 -21.88 8.52
C CYS A 53 -15.05 -22.84 9.08
N GLU A 54 -14.42 -22.53 10.22
CA GLU A 54 -13.48 -23.44 10.89
C GLU A 54 -14.12 -24.81 11.19
N LYS A 55 -15.42 -24.82 11.50
CA LYS A 55 -16.17 -26.04 11.84
C LYS A 55 -16.33 -27.00 10.65
N THR A 56 -16.33 -26.49 9.42
CA THR A 56 -16.59 -27.28 8.20
C THR A 56 -15.38 -27.40 7.29
N HIS A 57 -14.49 -26.40 7.27
CA HIS A 57 -13.30 -26.34 6.42
C HIS A 57 -11.99 -26.51 7.20
N GLY A 58 -12.06 -26.67 8.53
CA GLY A 58 -10.90 -26.79 9.41
C GLY A 58 -10.28 -25.45 9.77
N LYS A 59 -9.26 -25.49 10.64
CA LYS A 59 -8.54 -24.30 11.10
C LYS A 59 -7.82 -23.56 9.97
N SER A 60 -7.63 -22.25 10.16
CA SER A 60 -6.74 -21.44 9.32
C SER A 60 -5.35 -22.06 9.25
N THR A 61 -4.72 -22.02 8.08
CA THR A 61 -3.36 -22.53 7.89
C THR A 61 -2.38 -21.38 7.86
N LEU A 62 -1.23 -21.57 8.50
CA LEU A 62 -0.12 -20.62 8.43
C LEU A 62 0.77 -20.95 7.23
N LYS A 63 1.42 -19.93 6.68
CA LYS A 63 2.45 -20.11 5.66
C LYS A 63 3.52 -21.02 6.23
N LYS A 64 3.87 -22.08 5.49
CA LYS A 64 4.93 -22.99 5.90
C LYS A 64 6.25 -22.22 5.96
N LYS A 65 6.64 -21.78 7.15
CA LYS A 65 8.02 -21.40 7.44
C LYS A 65 8.87 -22.63 7.19
N ARG A 66 9.70 -22.62 6.15
CA ARG A 66 10.61 -23.74 5.87
C ARG A 66 11.64 -23.82 7.00
N THR A 67 11.35 -24.55 8.06
CA THR A 67 12.31 -24.93 9.10
C THR A 67 13.16 -26.08 8.57
N TRP A 68 14.24 -25.75 7.87
CA TRP A 68 15.22 -26.73 7.38
C TRP A 68 16.12 -27.19 8.53
N HIS A 69 15.62 -28.11 9.35
CA HIS A 69 16.44 -28.87 10.31
C HIS A 69 16.69 -30.28 9.77
N LYS A 70 17.48 -30.42 8.69
CA LYS A 70 18.33 -31.59 8.44
C LYS A 70 19.58 -31.14 7.71
N HIS A 71 20.71 -31.22 8.39
CA HIS A 71 22.03 -30.90 7.87
C HIS A 71 22.35 -31.74 6.62
N GLY A 72 22.64 -31.06 5.51
CA GLY A 72 23.38 -31.61 4.37
C GLY A 72 24.59 -30.70 4.10
N PRO A 73 25.77 -31.25 3.76
CA PRO A 73 26.97 -30.45 3.57
C PRO A 73 26.90 -29.72 2.22
N GLY A 74 26.61 -28.43 2.25
CA GLY A 74 26.52 -27.58 1.05
C GLY A 74 25.89 -26.24 1.39
N GLN A 75 26.63 -25.39 2.11
CA GLN A 75 26.15 -24.09 2.56
C GLN A 75 26.14 -23.09 1.40
N THR A 76 24.95 -22.73 0.92
CA THR A 76 24.69 -21.38 0.39
C THR A 76 24.13 -20.55 1.55
N PRO A 77 24.59 -19.31 1.79
CA PRO A 77 24.12 -18.52 2.92
C PRO A 77 22.60 -18.30 2.85
N ASP A 78 21.93 -18.51 3.99
CA ASP A 78 20.49 -18.39 4.19
C ASP A 78 20.05 -16.92 4.05
N VAL A 79 19.48 -16.54 2.90
CA VAL A 79 18.98 -15.18 2.66
C VAL A 79 17.47 -15.18 2.82
N LYS A 80 16.97 -14.62 3.93
CA LYS A 80 15.55 -14.30 4.09
C LYS A 80 15.12 -13.31 2.99
N PRO A 81 13.94 -13.47 2.36
CA PRO A 81 13.45 -12.49 1.39
C PRO A 81 13.40 -11.10 2.00
N VAL A 82 13.97 -10.12 1.30
CA VAL A 82 14.02 -8.74 1.78
C VAL A 82 12.62 -8.14 1.69
N GLN A 83 12.13 -7.63 2.81
CA GLN A 83 10.80 -7.02 2.90
C GLN A 83 10.76 -5.68 2.14
N ASN A 84 9.72 -5.47 1.32
CA ASN A 84 9.49 -4.22 0.62
C ASN A 84 9.51 -3.02 1.58
N GLY A 85 10.18 -1.94 1.15
CA GLY A 85 10.38 -0.70 1.90
C GLY A 85 11.27 -0.77 3.15
N SER A 86 11.85 -1.95 3.46
CA SER A 86 12.95 -2.02 4.45
C SER A 86 14.19 -1.24 3.98
N GLN A 87 15.07 -0.86 4.91
CA GLN A 87 16.32 -0.17 4.57
C GLN A 87 17.19 -1.00 3.61
N LEU A 88 17.20 -2.32 3.78
CA LEU A 88 17.88 -3.24 2.86
C LEU A 88 17.23 -3.24 1.48
N PHE A 89 15.89 -3.27 1.39
CA PHE A 89 15.17 -3.17 0.11
C PHE A 89 15.49 -1.86 -0.61
N ILE A 90 15.49 -0.73 0.09
CA ILE A 90 15.81 0.58 -0.50
C ILE A 90 17.25 0.60 -1.01
N LYS A 91 18.19 0.03 -0.26
CA LYS A 91 19.59 -0.07 -0.67
C LYS A 91 19.74 -0.92 -1.94
N GLU A 92 19.11 -2.09 -1.96
CA GLU A 92 19.10 -2.96 -3.14
C GLU A 92 18.44 -2.29 -4.34
N LEU A 93 17.28 -1.67 -4.14
CA LEU A 93 16.54 -0.97 -5.19
C LEU A 93 17.38 0.14 -5.83
N ARG A 94 18.12 0.92 -5.03
CA ARG A 94 19.02 1.97 -5.54
C ARG A 94 20.20 1.42 -6.35
N SER A 95 20.62 0.19 -6.08
CA SER A 95 21.71 -0.48 -6.82
C SER A 95 21.25 -1.23 -8.08
N ARG A 96 19.93 -1.38 -8.29
CA ARG A 96 19.41 -2.06 -9.48
C ARG A 96 19.58 -1.18 -10.72
N THR A 97 19.83 -1.84 -11.84
CA THR A 97 19.82 -1.21 -13.16
C THR A 97 18.42 -1.35 -13.77
N PHE A 98 17.89 -0.23 -14.26
CA PHE A 98 16.62 -0.18 -14.98
C PHE A 98 16.85 0.42 -16.36
N PRO A 99 16.08 0.01 -17.39
CA PRO A 99 16.02 0.74 -18.64
C PRO A 99 15.68 2.22 -18.39
N SER A 100 16.24 3.10 -19.21
CA SER A 100 15.94 4.53 -19.09
C SER A 100 14.46 4.77 -19.36
N ALA A 101 13.85 5.67 -18.60
CA ALA A 101 12.50 6.13 -18.91
C ALA A 101 12.45 6.96 -20.20
N GLU A 102 13.60 7.46 -20.68
CA GLU A 102 13.67 8.31 -21.87
C GLU A 102 13.13 7.66 -23.14
N ASP A 103 13.17 6.33 -23.22
CA ASP A 103 12.68 5.56 -24.38
C ASP A 103 11.15 5.38 -24.38
N VAL A 104 10.47 5.74 -23.29
CA VAL A 104 9.03 5.50 -23.10
C VAL A 104 8.26 6.74 -22.64
N VAL A 105 8.92 7.89 -22.46
CA VAL A 105 8.26 9.14 -22.03
C VAL A 105 8.19 10.14 -23.17
N ALA A 106 6.99 10.66 -23.43
CA ALA A 106 6.79 11.81 -24.30
C ALA A 106 7.22 13.09 -23.58
N ARG A 107 8.26 13.76 -24.07
CA ARG A 107 8.70 15.06 -23.52
C ARG A 107 7.98 16.19 -24.24
N VAL A 108 7.08 16.88 -23.52
CA VAL A 108 6.20 17.91 -24.09
C VAL A 108 6.34 19.22 -23.31
N PRO A 109 6.56 20.39 -23.96
CA PRO A 109 6.47 21.68 -23.29
C PRO A 109 5.05 21.94 -22.79
N GLY A 110 4.89 22.56 -21.62
CA GLY A 110 3.57 22.74 -21.01
C GLY A 110 2.57 23.48 -21.90
N SER A 111 3.02 24.44 -22.72
CA SER A 111 2.17 25.17 -23.67
C SER A 111 1.63 24.32 -24.82
N GLN A 112 2.27 23.18 -25.12
CA GLN A 112 1.84 22.26 -26.19
C GLN A 112 0.89 21.18 -25.65
N LEU A 113 0.88 20.95 -24.34
CA LEU A 113 0.01 19.94 -23.71
C LEU A 113 -1.44 20.45 -23.67
N THR A 114 -2.13 20.31 -24.79
CA THR A 114 -3.50 20.76 -25.04
C THR A 114 -4.40 19.57 -25.40
N LEU A 115 -5.72 19.77 -25.41
CA LEU A 115 -6.65 18.74 -25.88
C LEU A 115 -6.34 18.33 -27.34
N GLY A 116 -6.02 19.27 -28.22
CA GLY A 116 -5.65 18.97 -29.60
C GLY A 116 -4.39 18.10 -29.70
N TYR A 117 -3.40 18.36 -28.86
CA TYR A 117 -2.21 17.48 -28.77
C TYR A 117 -2.60 16.05 -28.36
N MET A 118 -3.48 15.89 -27.37
CA MET A 118 -3.94 14.57 -26.91
C MET A 118 -4.81 13.85 -27.94
N GLU A 119 -5.62 14.59 -28.72
CA GLU A 119 -6.41 14.02 -29.82
C GLU A 119 -5.53 13.55 -30.98
N GLU A 120 -4.45 14.27 -31.27
CA GLU A 120 -3.51 13.95 -32.34
C GLU A 120 -2.54 12.81 -31.96
N HIS A 121 -1.98 12.84 -30.75
CA HIS A 121 -0.93 11.93 -30.31
C HIS A 121 -1.44 10.80 -29.39
N GLY A 122 -2.67 10.90 -28.92
CA GLY A 122 -3.22 10.02 -27.90
C GLY A 122 -2.67 10.31 -26.49
N PHE A 123 -3.04 9.46 -25.53
CA PHE A 123 -2.49 9.48 -24.18
C PHE A 123 -2.19 8.06 -23.70
N THR A 124 -1.22 7.43 -24.39
CA THR A 124 -0.85 6.02 -24.20
C THR A 124 0.49 5.82 -23.49
N GLU A 125 1.28 6.87 -23.37
CA GLU A 125 2.59 6.85 -22.72
C GLU A 125 2.71 7.97 -21.66
N PRO A 126 3.56 7.83 -20.63
CA PRO A 126 3.74 8.87 -19.64
C PRO A 126 4.33 10.14 -20.27
N ILE A 127 3.72 11.28 -19.96
CA ILE A 127 4.18 12.58 -20.46
C ILE A 127 5.06 13.24 -19.40
N LEU A 128 6.28 13.61 -19.78
CA LEU A 128 7.21 14.39 -18.96
C LEU A 128 7.21 15.84 -19.42
N VAL A 129 6.75 16.75 -18.55
CA VAL A 129 6.80 18.19 -18.79
C VAL A 129 7.93 18.81 -17.98
N PRO A 130 9.06 19.23 -18.59
CA PRO A 130 10.24 19.65 -17.84
C PRO A 130 10.09 20.95 -17.04
N LYS A 131 9.13 21.81 -17.44
CA LYS A 131 8.88 23.11 -16.83
C LYS A 131 7.39 23.34 -16.68
N LYS A 132 6.99 23.96 -15.56
CA LYS A 132 5.58 24.26 -15.28
C LYS A 132 4.94 25.27 -16.24
N ASP A 133 5.75 26.00 -17.00
CA ASP A 133 5.30 27.07 -17.89
C ASP A 133 4.33 26.54 -18.95
N GLY A 134 3.20 27.21 -19.10
CA GLY A 134 2.14 26.79 -20.03
C GLY A 134 1.17 25.73 -19.50
N LEU A 135 1.42 25.11 -18.34
CA LEU A 135 0.51 24.09 -17.75
C LEU A 135 -0.71 24.67 -17.04
N GLY A 136 -0.73 25.98 -16.75
CA GLY A 136 -1.74 26.56 -15.86
C GLY A 136 -1.67 26.04 -14.41
N LEU A 137 -0.59 25.34 -14.04
CA LEU A 137 -0.40 24.79 -12.71
C LEU A 137 0.05 25.88 -11.72
N ALA A 138 -0.80 26.17 -10.74
CA ALA A 138 -0.49 27.04 -9.61
C ALA A 138 0.05 26.20 -8.43
N VAL A 139 1.33 26.38 -8.11
CA VAL A 139 1.99 25.73 -6.96
C VAL A 139 2.57 26.81 -6.04
N PRO A 140 2.68 26.52 -4.72
CA PRO A 140 3.38 27.40 -3.79
C PRO A 140 4.81 27.70 -4.24
N ALA A 141 5.38 28.78 -3.69
CA ALA A 141 6.77 29.15 -3.96
C ALA A 141 7.73 28.01 -3.56
N PRO A 142 8.92 27.90 -4.17
CA PRO A 142 9.94 26.91 -3.79
C PRO A 142 10.43 27.03 -2.34
N THR A 143 10.09 28.13 -1.66
CA THR A 143 10.35 28.38 -0.24
C THR A 143 9.23 27.89 0.67
N PHE A 144 8.23 27.18 0.14
CA PHE A 144 7.13 26.60 0.93
C PHE A 144 7.57 25.27 1.54
N TYR A 145 7.58 25.19 2.87
CA TYR A 145 8.07 24.05 3.64
C TYR A 145 6.93 23.24 4.26
N VAL A 146 7.27 22.08 4.82
CA VAL A 146 6.31 21.21 5.53
C VAL A 146 5.62 21.95 6.68
N SER A 147 6.31 22.86 7.36
CA SER A 147 5.72 23.72 8.40
C SER A 147 4.60 24.63 7.86
N ASP A 148 4.70 25.07 6.61
CA ASP A 148 3.64 25.86 6.00
C ASP A 148 2.41 25.00 5.74
N VAL A 149 2.59 23.73 5.31
CA VAL A 149 1.49 22.76 5.19
C VAL A 149 0.73 22.65 6.52
N GLU A 150 1.44 22.50 7.64
CA GLU A 150 0.83 22.42 8.97
C GLU A 150 0.07 23.72 9.33
N ASN A 151 0.59 24.88 8.96
CA ASN A 151 -0.07 26.16 9.20
C ASN A 151 -1.35 26.33 8.36
N TYR A 152 -1.36 25.83 7.11
CA TYR A 152 -2.52 25.94 6.21
C TYR A 152 -3.58 24.86 6.45
N VAL A 153 -3.17 23.63 6.76
CA VAL A 153 -4.08 22.47 6.92
C VAL A 153 -4.46 22.25 8.39
N GLY A 154 -3.62 22.70 9.33
CA GLY A 154 -3.73 22.47 10.76
C GLY A 154 -2.73 21.42 11.26
N LYS A 155 -2.50 21.40 12.58
CA LYS A 155 -1.49 20.54 13.24
C LYS A 155 -1.84 19.05 13.29
N CYS A 156 -3.11 18.68 13.08
CA CYS A 156 -3.55 17.29 13.13
C CYS A 156 -4.79 17.03 12.23
N PRO A 157 -4.73 17.32 10.92
CA PRO A 157 -5.68 16.75 9.98
C PRO A 157 -5.60 15.22 10.03
N PRO A 158 -6.71 14.48 9.87
CA PRO A 158 -6.67 13.03 9.69
C PRO A 158 -5.97 12.71 8.37
N LEU A 159 -4.63 12.67 8.41
CA LEU A 159 -3.79 12.33 7.28
C LEU A 159 -3.57 10.83 7.25
N ARG A 160 -3.58 10.29 6.04
CA ARG A 160 -3.24 8.91 5.76
C ARG A 160 -1.74 8.85 5.47
N ALA A 161 -0.95 8.43 6.45
CA ALA A 161 0.46 8.14 6.25
C ALA A 161 0.62 6.68 5.81
N ALA A 162 1.36 6.45 4.73
CA ALA A 162 1.80 5.11 4.36
C ALA A 162 3.15 4.83 5.03
N MET A 163 3.15 4.05 6.10
CA MET A 163 4.37 3.51 6.66
C MET A 163 4.58 2.09 6.14
N SER A 164 5.77 1.81 5.62
CA SER A 164 6.10 0.51 5.06
C SER A 164 6.40 -0.51 6.17
N THR A 165 5.37 -1.04 6.80
CA THR A 165 5.46 -2.28 7.58
C THR A 165 4.67 -3.38 6.87
N GLN A 166 5.42 -4.30 6.26
CA GLN A 166 4.97 -5.65 5.89
C GLN A 166 3.74 -5.75 4.96
N GLY A 167 3.84 -5.17 3.75
CA GLY A 167 2.99 -5.58 2.62
C GLY A 167 1.50 -5.19 2.71
N LEU A 168 1.06 -4.63 3.83
CA LEU A 168 -0.15 -3.84 3.96
C LEU A 168 0.26 -2.37 3.99
N LEU A 169 -0.48 -1.52 3.27
CA LEU A 169 -0.52 -0.10 3.62
C LEU A 169 -1.23 -0.04 4.97
N ALA A 170 -0.48 -0.21 6.06
CA ALA A 170 -1.00 0.04 7.40
C ALA A 170 -1.23 1.55 7.49
N TRP A 171 -2.51 1.93 7.46
CA TRP A 171 -2.94 3.31 7.57
C TRP A 171 -3.02 3.64 9.05
N THR A 172 -1.92 4.10 9.65
CA THR A 172 -2.03 4.67 10.99
C THR A 172 -2.71 6.02 10.87
N PRO A 173 -3.86 6.26 11.54
CA PRO A 173 -4.23 7.62 11.86
C PRO A 173 -3.06 8.17 12.68
N VAL A 174 -2.50 9.31 12.29
CA VAL A 174 -1.61 10.05 13.19
C VAL A 174 -2.48 10.55 14.33
N MET A 175 -2.69 9.72 15.35
CA MET A 175 -3.30 10.14 16.60
C MET A 175 -2.28 11.05 17.28
N CYS A 176 -2.55 12.35 17.25
CA CYS A 176 -1.85 13.32 18.08
C CYS A 176 -2.20 12.99 19.53
N GLU A 177 -1.30 12.29 20.23
CA GLU A 177 -1.34 12.25 21.70
C GLU A 177 -1.28 13.70 22.18
N ARG A 178 -2.36 14.14 22.84
CA ARG A 178 -2.39 15.44 23.52
C ARG A 178 -1.24 15.47 24.51
N VAL A 179 -0.36 16.46 24.36
CA VAL A 179 0.43 16.98 25.48
C VAL A 179 -0.52 17.63 26.49
#